data_AF-K1RL17-F1
#
_entry.id   AF-K1RL17-F1
#
_cell.length_a   1.000
_cell.length_b   1.000
_cell.length_c   1.000
_cell.angle_alpha   90.00
_cell.angle_beta   90.00
_cell.angle_gamma   90.00
#
_symmetry.space_group_name_H-M   'P 1'
#
loop_
_entity.id
_entity.type
_entity.pdbx_description
1 polymer ?
#
loop_
_entity_poly.entity_id
_entity_poly.type
_entity_poly.pdbx_seq_one_letter_code
_entity_poly.pdbx_strand_id
1 'polypeptide(L)'
;MKLNEKILQTTHGCAVSFNPCLPDGVINELEAKWAIDHYGLDSTYGWVICRDVFPWGTKHHPEINKLFLTMEQQPGQVPGSHFKVHAPGDSFMFSHPVSGITHTLTVQEIEQQTVPQNSFGSDRWIYPTHYIAMSYTLTPEPMENISVFDCDEGDRPIEVTPDDHSFRPVGSSSCFVVGVIGGADGPTAVIYGTNSQEKLHAACSALHFEPVGDDVEWRIVFNVTQFDKETFPII
;
A
#
# COMPACT_ATOMS: atom_id res chain seq x y z
N MET A 1 -23.62 0.77 -4.06
CA MET A 1 -24.69 1.78 -4.27
C MET A 1 -25.80 1.60 -3.23
N LYS A 2 -26.45 2.69 -2.80
CA LYS A 2 -27.63 2.64 -1.92
C LYS A 2 -28.85 3.24 -2.62
N LEU A 3 -30.02 2.65 -2.43
CA LEU A 3 -31.32 3.18 -2.88
C LEU A 3 -32.25 3.22 -1.68
N ASN A 4 -32.71 4.43 -1.30
CA ASN A 4 -33.49 4.67 -0.08
C ASN A 4 -32.84 3.98 1.14
N GLU A 5 -31.55 4.27 1.34
CA GLU A 5 -30.68 3.73 2.42
C GLU A 5 -30.38 2.22 2.36
N LYS A 6 -31.06 1.47 1.49
CA LYS A 6 -30.81 0.04 1.29
C LYS A 6 -29.65 -0.18 0.34
N ILE A 7 -28.67 -1.00 0.75
CA ILE A 7 -27.56 -1.42 -0.10
C ILE A 7 -28.08 -2.30 -1.23
N LEU A 8 -27.74 -1.96 -2.47
CA LEU A 8 -28.06 -2.75 -3.65
C LEU A 8 -26.91 -3.72 -3.95
N GLN A 9 -27.27 -4.96 -4.31
CA GLN A 9 -26.31 -5.95 -4.78
C GLN A 9 -26.08 -5.77 -6.27
N THR A 10 -24.80 -5.72 -6.67
CA THR A 10 -24.42 -5.70 -8.09
C THR A 10 -24.65 -7.10 -8.68
N THR A 11 -25.06 -7.16 -9.95
CA THR A 11 -25.21 -8.44 -10.67
C THR A 11 -24.08 -8.68 -11.65
N HIS A 12 -23.70 -7.64 -12.38
CA HIS A 12 -22.60 -7.63 -13.32
C HIS A 12 -22.10 -6.20 -13.44
N GLY A 13 -20.84 -6.08 -13.84
CA GLY A 13 -20.22 -4.81 -14.14
C GLY A 13 -19.11 -5.01 -15.15
N CYS A 14 -18.62 -3.90 -15.69
CA CYS A 14 -17.39 -3.85 -16.47
C CYS A 14 -16.58 -2.65 -16.01
N ALA A 15 -15.26 -2.74 -16.17
CA ALA A 15 -14.37 -1.63 -15.86
C ALA A 15 -13.34 -1.49 -16.97
N VAL A 16 -12.94 -0.25 -17.21
CA VAL A 16 -11.76 0.07 -18.02
C VAL A 16 -10.78 0.84 -17.17
N SER A 17 -9.50 0.57 -17.35
CA SER A 17 -8.43 1.22 -16.61
C SER A 17 -7.47 1.90 -17.56
N PHE A 18 -7.01 3.08 -17.17
CA PHE A 18 -5.92 3.79 -17.80
C PHE A 18 -4.83 4.02 -16.78
N ASN A 19 -3.59 3.68 -17.12
CA ASN A 19 -2.41 3.91 -16.30
C ASN A 19 -1.31 4.55 -17.15
N PRO A 20 -0.97 5.84 -16.94
CA PRO A 20 0.03 6.53 -17.74
C PRO A 20 1.45 5.97 -17.56
N CYS A 21 1.71 5.19 -16.51
CA CYS A 21 3.02 4.58 -16.24
C CYS A 21 3.24 3.26 -17.02
N LEU A 22 2.21 2.74 -17.68
CA LEU A 22 2.30 1.49 -18.43
C LEU A 22 2.39 1.75 -19.94
N PRO A 23 3.17 0.93 -20.68
CA PRO A 23 3.27 1.06 -22.12
C PRO A 23 1.91 0.81 -22.81
N ASP A 24 1.72 1.48 -23.94
CA ASP A 24 0.53 1.32 -24.79
C ASP A 24 0.34 -0.15 -25.20
N GLY A 25 -0.90 -0.65 -25.10
CA GLY A 25 -1.27 -2.01 -25.50
C GLY A 25 -1.13 -3.10 -24.43
N VAL A 26 -0.60 -2.80 -23.24
CA VAL A 26 -0.55 -3.78 -22.11
C VAL A 26 -1.77 -3.65 -21.19
N ILE A 27 -2.14 -2.41 -20.82
CA ILE A 27 -3.33 -2.10 -19.99
C ILE A 27 -4.10 -0.88 -20.52
N ASN A 28 -3.45 0.02 -21.25
CA ASN A 28 -4.10 1.19 -21.87
C ASN A 28 -4.81 0.78 -23.16
N GLU A 29 -5.96 0.11 -23.03
CA GLU A 29 -6.83 -0.22 -24.15
C GLU A 29 -7.37 1.05 -24.80
N LEU A 30 -7.62 1.00 -26.12
CA LEU A 30 -8.17 2.12 -26.88
C LEU A 30 -9.47 2.66 -26.27
N GLU A 31 -10.28 1.78 -25.68
CA GLU A 31 -11.50 2.12 -24.96
C GLU A 31 -11.25 3.03 -23.75
N ALA A 32 -10.18 2.78 -22.98
CA ALA A 32 -9.84 3.60 -21.82
C ALA A 32 -9.45 5.03 -22.24
N LYS A 33 -8.74 5.18 -23.37
CA LYS A 33 -8.40 6.50 -23.94
C LYS A 33 -9.66 7.25 -24.38
N TRP A 34 -10.59 6.58 -25.06
CA TRP A 34 -11.87 7.19 -25.43
C TRP A 34 -12.71 7.61 -24.23
N ALA A 35 -12.71 6.81 -23.17
CA ALA A 35 -13.42 7.16 -21.94
C ALA A 35 -12.81 8.41 -21.27
N ILE A 36 -11.47 8.50 -21.19
CA ILE A 36 -10.77 9.69 -20.71
C ILE A 36 -11.15 10.93 -21.51
N ASP A 37 -11.07 10.85 -22.84
CA ASP A 37 -11.41 11.98 -23.72
C ASP A 37 -12.88 12.39 -23.56
N HIS A 38 -13.80 11.42 -23.49
CA HIS A 38 -15.22 11.66 -23.36
C HIS A 38 -15.58 12.38 -22.06
N TYR A 39 -14.96 11.97 -20.94
CA TYR A 39 -15.21 12.55 -19.62
C TYR A 39 -14.30 13.73 -19.28
N GLY A 40 -13.37 14.10 -20.18
CA GLY A 40 -12.42 15.20 -19.96
C GLY A 40 -11.46 14.94 -18.79
N LEU A 41 -11.08 13.68 -18.59
CA LEU A 41 -10.20 13.27 -17.49
C LEU A 41 -8.74 13.63 -17.80
N ASP A 42 -7.97 13.98 -16.78
CA ASP A 42 -6.56 14.32 -16.94
C ASP A 42 -5.72 13.06 -17.17
N SER A 43 -5.18 12.91 -18.38
CA SER A 43 -4.39 11.73 -18.80
C SER A 43 -3.00 11.63 -18.14
N THR A 44 -2.60 12.59 -17.31
CA THR A 44 -1.41 12.46 -16.46
C THR A 44 -1.66 11.59 -15.22
N TYR A 45 -2.91 11.29 -14.91
CA TYR A 45 -3.31 10.44 -13.79
C TYR A 45 -3.81 9.06 -14.25
N GLY A 46 -3.76 8.09 -13.33
CA GLY A 46 -4.40 6.79 -13.51
C GLY A 46 -5.90 6.86 -13.23
N TRP A 47 -6.71 6.24 -14.09
CA TRP A 47 -8.16 6.20 -13.98
C TRP A 47 -8.69 4.78 -14.00
N VAL A 48 -9.68 4.49 -13.16
CA VAL A 48 -10.49 3.27 -13.25
C VAL A 48 -11.94 3.70 -13.36
N ILE A 49 -12.58 3.33 -14.45
CA ILE A 49 -13.96 3.69 -14.76
C ILE A 49 -14.78 2.41 -14.71
N CYS A 50 -15.62 2.30 -13.70
CA CYS A 50 -16.51 1.16 -13.49
C CYS A 50 -17.93 1.48 -13.92
N ARG A 51 -18.58 0.53 -14.58
CA ARG A 51 -20.02 0.53 -14.83
C ARG A 51 -20.61 -0.70 -14.16
N ASP A 52 -21.36 -0.48 -13.10
CA ASP A 52 -22.05 -1.52 -12.35
C ASP A 52 -23.55 -1.54 -12.67
N VAL A 53 -24.13 -2.74 -12.71
CA VAL A 53 -25.55 -2.95 -12.97
C VAL A 53 -26.24 -3.53 -11.75
N PHE A 54 -27.22 -2.77 -11.26
CA PHE A 54 -28.02 -3.11 -10.10
C PHE A 54 -29.46 -3.41 -10.53
N PRO A 55 -29.98 -4.62 -10.27
CA PRO A 55 -31.34 -4.96 -10.64
C PRO A 55 -32.34 -4.20 -9.77
N TRP A 56 -33.44 -3.77 -10.39
CA TRP A 56 -34.56 -3.22 -9.64
C TRP A 56 -35.20 -4.31 -8.78
N GLY A 57 -35.58 -3.96 -7.55
CA GLY A 57 -36.36 -4.85 -6.68
C GLY A 57 -37.82 -4.99 -7.13
N THR A 58 -38.26 -4.19 -8.10
CA THR A 58 -39.61 -4.13 -8.65
C THR A 58 -39.61 -4.50 -10.13
N LYS A 59 -40.76 -4.96 -10.65
CA LYS A 59 -40.92 -5.27 -12.08
C LYS A 59 -40.77 -4.06 -13.00
N HIS A 60 -41.05 -2.86 -12.49
CA HIS A 60 -40.89 -1.61 -13.21
C HIS A 60 -39.78 -0.78 -12.57
N HIS A 61 -39.06 -0.01 -13.39
CA HIS A 61 -38.09 0.96 -12.89
C HIS A 61 -38.86 2.16 -12.29
N PRO A 62 -38.68 2.48 -11.00
CA PRO A 62 -39.23 3.69 -10.43
C PRO A 62 -38.50 4.93 -10.97
N GLU A 63 -39.19 6.07 -10.98
CA GLU A 63 -38.59 7.35 -11.30
C GLU A 63 -37.59 7.77 -10.22
N ILE A 64 -36.39 8.20 -10.62
CA ILE A 64 -35.34 8.67 -9.71
C ILE A 64 -35.53 10.16 -9.51
N ASN A 65 -36.08 10.54 -8.35
CA ASN A 65 -36.34 11.95 -8.01
C ASN A 65 -35.15 12.65 -7.35
N LYS A 66 -34.23 11.89 -6.74
CA LYS A 66 -33.06 12.40 -6.04
C LYS A 66 -31.90 11.47 -6.25
N LEU A 67 -30.74 12.01 -6.56
CA LEU A 67 -29.50 11.26 -6.66
C LEU A 67 -28.39 12.05 -5.97
N PHE A 68 -27.61 11.34 -5.15
CA PHE A 68 -26.51 11.93 -4.40
C PHE A 68 -25.21 11.22 -4.78
N LEU A 69 -24.15 12.00 -4.98
CA LEU A 69 -22.79 11.52 -5.14
C LEU A 69 -22.02 11.82 -3.86
N THR A 70 -21.45 10.80 -3.24
CA THR A 70 -20.56 10.96 -2.11
C THR A 70 -19.12 10.76 -2.58
N MET A 71 -18.29 11.78 -2.38
CA MET A 71 -16.86 11.74 -2.67
C MET A 71 -16.10 11.55 -1.36
N GLU A 72 -15.18 10.59 -1.35
CA GLU A 72 -14.37 10.23 -0.20
C GLU A 72 -12.94 9.96 -0.66
N GLN A 73 -11.99 10.74 -0.16
CA GLN A 73 -10.59 10.55 -0.49
C GLN A 73 -10.05 9.28 0.20
N GLN A 74 -9.42 8.41 -0.58
CA GLN A 74 -8.59 7.36 0.00
C GLN A 74 -7.34 8.00 0.61
N PRO A 75 -6.94 7.63 1.85
CA PRO A 75 -5.74 8.19 2.48
C PRO A 75 -4.54 8.08 1.54
N GLY A 76 -3.89 9.20 1.27
CA GLY A 76 -2.66 9.26 0.48
C GLY A 76 -1.44 9.10 1.37
N GLN A 77 -0.45 8.32 0.93
CA GLN A 77 0.83 8.23 1.61
C GLN A 77 1.67 9.48 1.33
N VAL A 78 2.05 10.20 2.38
CA VAL A 78 2.93 11.36 2.31
C VAL A 78 4.27 11.02 2.97
N PRO A 79 5.41 11.15 2.25
CA PRO A 79 6.73 10.97 2.82
C PRO A 79 7.01 12.02 3.91
N GLY A 80 7.51 11.58 5.05
CA GLY A 80 7.95 12.39 6.17
C GLY A 80 9.47 12.39 6.34
N SER A 81 9.91 12.78 7.54
CA SER A 81 11.33 12.86 7.89
C SER A 81 12.01 11.50 7.90
N HIS A 82 13.29 11.52 7.55
CA HIS A 82 14.20 10.38 7.63
C HIS A 82 14.93 10.39 8.98
N PHE A 83 15.30 9.21 9.47
CA PHE A 83 16.01 9.05 10.73
C PHE A 83 16.80 7.75 10.80
N LYS A 84 17.77 7.71 11.71
CA LYS A 84 18.56 6.51 12.03
C LYS A 84 18.52 6.27 13.53
N VAL A 85 18.44 5.00 13.91
CA VAL A 85 18.41 4.52 15.29
C VAL A 85 19.22 3.24 15.39
N HIS A 86 19.80 3.00 16.56
CA HIS A 86 20.83 1.99 16.77
C HIS A 86 20.48 1.07 17.93
N ALA A 87 19.82 1.61 18.97
CA ALA A 87 19.57 0.89 20.20
C ALA A 87 18.18 1.17 20.79
N PRO A 88 17.66 0.26 21.62
CA PRO A 88 16.53 0.53 22.49
C PRO A 88 16.72 1.83 23.30
N GLY A 89 15.70 2.66 23.34
CA GLY A 89 15.71 3.98 23.98
C GLY A 89 16.10 5.14 23.07
N ASP A 90 16.61 4.87 21.86
CA ASP A 90 16.79 5.92 20.86
C ASP A 90 15.43 6.55 20.53
N SER A 91 15.44 7.86 20.31
CA SER A 91 14.21 8.60 20.05
C SER A 91 14.33 9.56 18.88
N PHE A 92 13.22 9.77 18.20
CA PHE A 92 13.13 10.65 17.05
C PHE A 92 11.83 11.46 17.10
N MET A 93 11.95 12.78 16.96
CA MET A 93 10.81 13.68 16.96
C MET A 93 10.45 14.08 15.53
N PHE A 94 9.16 14.03 15.20
CA PHE A 94 8.62 14.49 13.93
C PHE A 94 7.26 15.16 14.14
N SER A 95 6.82 15.95 13.17
CA SER A 95 5.51 16.62 13.23
C SER A 95 4.62 16.14 12.10
N HIS A 96 3.35 15.88 12.41
CA HIS A 96 2.36 15.49 11.43
C HIS A 96 2.08 16.66 10.48
N PRO A 97 2.13 16.48 9.14
CA PRO A 97 2.15 17.58 8.19
C PRO A 97 0.82 18.36 8.11
N VAL A 98 -0.30 17.72 8.46
CA VAL A 98 -1.63 18.35 8.43
C VAL A 98 -2.02 18.89 9.81
N SER A 99 -2.15 18.02 10.80
CA SER A 99 -2.53 18.41 12.17
C SER A 99 -1.47 19.25 12.92
N GLY A 100 -0.19 19.22 12.49
CA GLY A 100 0.90 19.94 13.16
C GLY A 100 1.32 19.36 14.52
N ILE A 101 0.73 18.23 14.94
CA ILE A 101 1.05 17.60 16.23
C ILE A 101 2.46 16.99 16.15
N THR A 102 3.29 17.31 17.13
CA THR A 102 4.62 16.70 17.28
C THR A 102 4.50 15.37 18.02
N HIS A 103 5.04 14.32 17.41
CA HIS A 103 5.16 12.98 17.98
C HIS A 103 6.62 12.64 18.24
N THR A 104 6.85 11.87 19.30
CA THR A 104 8.14 11.27 19.61
C THR A 104 8.04 9.77 19.40
N LEU A 105 8.80 9.25 18.45
CA LEU A 105 9.08 7.83 18.31
C LEU A 105 10.15 7.45 19.32
N THR A 106 9.91 6.39 20.10
CA THR A 106 10.91 5.81 21.01
C THR A 106 11.07 4.34 20.68
N VAL A 107 12.30 3.94 20.35
CA VAL A 107 12.65 2.56 20.03
C VAL A 107 12.56 1.71 21.30
N GLN A 108 11.83 0.62 21.22
CA GLN A 108 11.70 -0.36 22.31
C GLN A 108 12.63 -1.55 22.09
N GLU A 109 12.74 -2.00 20.84
CA GLU A 109 13.63 -3.09 20.44
C GLU A 109 14.10 -2.85 19.01
N ILE A 110 15.35 -3.20 18.72
CA ILE A 110 15.87 -3.21 17.35
C ILE A 110 16.88 -4.36 17.24
N GLU A 111 16.64 -5.26 16.30
CA GLU A 111 17.44 -6.47 16.17
C GLU A 111 17.54 -6.96 14.73
N GLN A 112 18.65 -7.62 14.43
CA GLN A 112 18.82 -8.30 13.17
C GLN A 112 18.11 -9.66 13.21
N GLN A 113 17.22 -9.87 12.24
CA GLN A 113 16.47 -11.11 12.07
C GLN A 113 16.78 -11.76 10.71
N THR A 114 16.32 -12.99 10.56
CA THR A 114 16.48 -13.76 9.33
C THR A 114 15.21 -14.53 9.02
N VAL A 115 14.67 -14.32 7.81
CA VAL A 115 13.53 -15.09 7.31
C VAL A 115 13.98 -16.53 7.06
N PRO A 116 13.26 -17.55 7.54
CA PRO A 116 13.57 -18.93 7.20
C PRO A 116 13.51 -19.15 5.68
N GLN A 117 14.55 -19.76 5.09
CA GLN A 117 14.60 -19.96 3.63
C GLN A 117 13.41 -20.75 3.07
N ASN A 118 12.85 -21.66 3.87
CA ASN A 118 11.67 -22.45 3.49
C ASN A 118 10.37 -21.65 3.47
N SER A 119 10.40 -20.36 3.82
CA SER A 119 9.24 -19.47 3.76
C SER A 119 8.94 -19.00 2.34
N PHE A 120 9.86 -19.18 1.39
CA PHE A 120 9.66 -18.81 -0.02
C PHE A 120 9.23 -20.01 -0.87
N GLY A 121 8.15 -19.87 -1.63
CA GLY A 121 7.50 -20.97 -2.34
C GLY A 121 8.14 -21.38 -3.67
N SER A 122 9.41 -21.03 -3.94
CA SER A 122 10.05 -21.32 -5.23
C SER A 122 11.55 -21.60 -5.11
N ASP A 123 11.96 -22.78 -5.61
CA ASP A 123 13.38 -23.15 -5.75
C ASP A 123 14.06 -22.49 -6.95
N ARG A 124 13.30 -21.77 -7.78
CA ARG A 124 13.82 -21.06 -8.96
C ARG A 124 14.61 -19.81 -8.58
N TRP A 125 14.41 -19.30 -7.37
CA TRP A 125 14.95 -18.02 -6.94
C TRP A 125 15.65 -18.17 -5.59
N ILE A 126 16.81 -17.53 -5.46
CA ILE A 126 17.46 -17.32 -4.18
C ILE A 126 17.01 -15.94 -3.68
N TYR A 127 16.32 -15.92 -2.55
CA TYR A 127 15.79 -14.71 -1.95
C TYR A 127 16.74 -14.18 -0.86
N PRO A 128 16.89 -12.86 -0.71
CA PRO A 128 17.53 -12.29 0.46
C PRO A 128 16.69 -12.59 1.71
N THR A 129 17.36 -12.78 2.85
CA THR A 129 16.70 -13.26 4.07
C THR A 129 16.98 -12.41 5.30
N HIS A 130 18.03 -11.59 5.29
CA HIS A 130 18.42 -10.80 6.45
C HIS A 130 17.70 -9.45 6.46
N TYR A 131 17.23 -9.02 7.62
CA TYR A 131 16.60 -7.71 7.81
C TYR A 131 16.76 -7.25 9.26
N ILE A 132 16.49 -5.98 9.52
CA ILE A 132 16.37 -5.41 10.86
C ILE A 132 14.88 -5.28 11.20
N ALA A 133 14.49 -5.83 12.34
CA ALA A 133 13.17 -5.61 12.93
C ALA A 133 13.29 -4.54 14.02
N MET A 134 12.36 -3.59 14.03
CA MET A 134 12.26 -2.55 15.04
C MET A 134 10.87 -2.53 15.65
N SER A 135 10.79 -2.50 16.98
CA SER A 135 9.57 -2.15 17.71
C SER A 135 9.71 -0.78 18.36
N TYR A 136 8.62 0.00 18.37
CA TYR A 136 8.65 1.38 18.85
C TYR A 136 7.29 1.82 19.41
N THR A 137 7.29 2.86 20.23
CA THR A 137 6.09 3.57 20.68
C THR A 137 6.05 4.99 20.13
N LEU A 138 4.85 5.56 20.01
CA LEU A 138 4.63 6.94 19.58
C LEU A 138 3.94 7.73 20.70
N THR A 139 4.52 8.87 21.07
CA THR A 139 3.95 9.76 22.10
C THR A 139 3.80 11.19 21.59
N PRO A 140 2.59 11.79 21.58
CA PRO A 140 1.30 11.13 21.86
C PRO A 140 0.99 10.06 20.79
N GLU A 141 0.14 9.08 21.12
CA GLU A 141 -0.30 8.09 20.14
C GLU A 141 -1.17 8.79 19.06
N PRO A 142 -0.86 8.60 17.76
CA PRO A 142 -1.58 9.28 16.69
C PRO A 142 -2.99 8.71 16.49
N MET A 143 -3.95 9.59 16.15
CA MET A 143 -5.29 9.17 15.72
C MET A 143 -5.30 8.65 14.27
N GLU A 144 -4.43 9.22 13.43
CA GLU A 144 -4.22 8.82 12.03
C GLU A 144 -3.14 7.73 11.95
N ASN A 145 -3.20 6.90 10.91
CA ASN A 145 -2.20 5.84 10.74
C ASN A 145 -0.86 6.43 10.27
N ILE A 146 0.16 6.28 11.12
CA ILE A 146 1.55 6.60 10.81
C ILE A 146 2.31 5.28 10.63
N SER A 147 3.12 5.19 9.59
CA SER A 147 3.93 4.02 9.26
C SER A 147 5.39 4.39 9.20
N VAL A 148 6.27 3.40 9.42
CA VAL A 148 7.72 3.56 9.30
C VAL A 148 8.21 2.56 8.26
N PHE A 149 8.99 3.04 7.30
CA PHE A 149 9.56 2.24 6.23
C PHE A 149 11.07 2.41 6.19
N ASP A 150 11.75 1.41 5.64
CA ASP A 150 13.12 1.57 5.16
C ASP A 150 13.18 2.52 3.96
N CYS A 151 14.29 3.23 3.81
CA CYS A 151 14.62 3.98 2.60
C CYS A 151 15.29 3.12 1.52
N ASP A 152 15.85 1.96 1.88
CA ASP A 152 16.45 1.02 0.94
C ASP A 152 15.39 0.17 0.21
N GLU A 153 15.64 -0.17 -1.06
CA GLU A 153 14.82 -1.13 -1.81
C GLU A 153 15.13 -2.58 -1.42
N GLY A 154 16.32 -2.83 -0.86
CA GLY A 154 16.85 -4.15 -0.57
C GLY A 154 17.41 -4.86 -1.80
N ASP A 155 17.93 -6.06 -1.55
CA ASP A 155 18.48 -6.90 -2.60
C ASP A 155 17.38 -7.54 -3.45
N ARG A 156 17.65 -7.68 -4.75
CA ARG A 156 16.71 -8.35 -5.67
C ARG A 156 16.97 -9.86 -5.65
N PRO A 157 15.91 -10.70 -5.65
CA PRO A 157 16.08 -12.15 -5.76
C PRO A 157 16.88 -12.53 -7.01
N ILE A 158 17.74 -13.54 -6.86
CA ILE A 158 18.62 -14.03 -7.93
C ILE A 158 17.99 -15.29 -8.53
N GLU A 159 17.85 -15.32 -9.85
CA GLU A 159 17.35 -16.50 -10.55
C GLU A 159 18.41 -17.61 -10.55
N VAL A 160 18.02 -18.81 -10.14
CA VAL A 160 18.84 -20.01 -10.31
C VAL A 160 18.68 -20.45 -11.77
N THR A 161 19.61 -20.05 -12.64
CA THR A 161 19.68 -20.60 -14.00
C THR A 161 20.07 -22.07 -13.93
N PRO A 162 19.28 -23.00 -14.51
CA PRO A 162 19.72 -24.37 -14.70
C PRO A 162 20.98 -24.42 -15.56
N ASP A 163 21.86 -25.37 -15.27
CA ASP A 163 23.08 -25.66 -16.05
C ASP A 163 22.75 -25.76 -17.56
N ASP A 164 23.60 -25.17 -18.41
CA ASP A 164 23.35 -24.81 -19.82
C ASP A 164 23.37 -26.03 -20.78
N HIS A 165 22.50 -27.00 -20.51
CA HIS A 165 22.29 -28.17 -21.35
C HIS A 165 20.80 -28.43 -21.59
N SER A 166 20.01 -27.40 -21.94
CA SER A 166 18.85 -27.63 -22.81
C SER A 166 18.40 -26.34 -23.53
N PHE A 167 18.61 -26.32 -24.84
CA PHE A 167 18.05 -25.33 -25.76
C PHE A 167 16.52 -25.27 -25.65
N ARG A 168 15.95 -24.21 -25.06
CA ARG A 168 14.55 -23.79 -25.28
C ARG A 168 14.39 -22.27 -25.21
N PRO A 169 13.52 -21.68 -26.06
CA PRO A 169 13.50 -20.24 -26.30
C PRO A 169 12.95 -19.45 -25.11
N VAL A 170 13.60 -18.32 -24.85
CA VAL A 170 13.35 -17.38 -23.77
C VAL A 170 12.01 -16.65 -23.98
N GLY A 171 11.10 -16.81 -23.03
CA GLY A 171 10.02 -15.86 -22.77
C GLY A 171 10.45 -14.98 -21.59
N SER A 172 10.94 -13.78 -21.89
CA SER A 172 11.27 -12.77 -20.88
C SER A 172 9.97 -12.22 -20.30
N SER A 173 9.44 -12.89 -19.27
CA SER A 173 8.47 -12.31 -18.35
C SER A 173 9.24 -11.67 -17.22
N SER A 174 9.48 -10.36 -17.30
CA SER A 174 9.92 -9.55 -16.17
C SER A 174 8.77 -9.49 -15.16
N CYS A 175 8.65 -10.50 -14.31
CA CYS A 175 7.82 -10.43 -13.12
C CYS A 175 8.60 -9.60 -12.10
N PHE A 176 8.28 -8.32 -12.01
CA PHE A 176 8.69 -7.50 -10.87
C PHE A 176 7.92 -8.02 -9.65
N VAL A 177 8.52 -8.95 -8.91
CA VAL A 177 8.04 -9.24 -7.56
C VAL A 177 8.63 -8.17 -6.66
N VAL A 178 7.87 -7.08 -6.47
CA VAL A 178 8.07 -6.23 -5.31
C VAL A 178 7.65 -7.09 -4.12
N GLY A 179 8.62 -7.68 -3.44
CA GLY A 179 8.40 -8.30 -2.13
C GLY A 179 8.09 -7.18 -1.15
N VAL A 180 6.85 -6.72 -1.14
CA VAL A 180 6.36 -5.76 -0.15
C VAL A 180 6.29 -6.50 1.19
N ILE A 181 7.37 -6.49 1.97
CA ILE A 181 7.27 -6.69 3.42
C ILE A 181 6.84 -5.35 4.00
N GLY A 182 5.57 -5.02 3.85
CA GLY A 182 5.01 -3.78 4.39
C GLY A 182 3.79 -3.24 3.64
N GLY A 183 2.59 -3.69 4.04
CA GLY A 183 1.38 -2.88 3.82
C GLY A 183 0.26 -3.48 2.97
N ALA A 184 0.01 -4.79 3.02
CA ALA A 184 -1.18 -5.38 2.39
C ALA A 184 -2.22 -5.95 3.37
N ASP A 185 -1.99 -5.93 4.67
CA ASP A 185 -3.03 -6.20 5.66
C ASP A 185 -2.96 -5.19 6.78
N GLY A 186 -4.13 -4.76 7.27
CA GLY A 186 -4.28 -3.80 8.36
C GLY A 186 -3.50 -4.21 9.62
N PRO A 187 -3.44 -3.36 10.66
CA PRO A 187 -2.51 -3.51 11.76
C PRO A 187 -2.77 -4.82 12.51
N THR A 188 -2.09 -5.89 12.11
CA THR A 188 -1.79 -6.99 13.00
C THR A 188 -0.53 -6.55 13.71
N ALA A 189 -0.71 -5.68 14.70
CA ALA A 189 0.25 -5.54 15.77
C ALA A 189 0.56 -6.96 16.24
N VAL A 190 1.78 -7.43 16.04
CA VAL A 190 2.25 -8.63 16.71
C VAL A 190 2.39 -8.23 18.17
N ILE A 191 1.29 -8.32 18.92
CA ILE A 191 1.24 -8.03 20.35
C ILE A 191 1.95 -9.17 21.06
N TYR A 192 3.25 -9.02 21.29
CA TYR A 192 3.92 -9.74 22.37
C TYR A 192 3.68 -8.97 23.68
N GLY A 193 2.78 -9.50 24.51
CA GLY A 193 2.93 -9.54 25.97
C GLY A 193 2.91 -8.24 26.78
N THR A 194 1.79 -8.07 27.50
CA THR A 194 1.63 -7.50 28.87
C THR A 194 1.68 -5.98 29.08
N ASN A 195 0.49 -5.42 29.33
CA ASN A 195 0.17 -4.28 30.20
C ASN A 195 1.15 -3.09 30.21
N SER A 196 1.02 -2.21 29.22
CA SER A 196 1.23 -0.78 29.41
C SER A 196 0.27 -0.02 28.49
N GLN A 197 -0.09 1.21 28.87
CA GLN A 197 -1.08 2.04 28.18
C GLN A 197 -0.59 2.57 26.81
N GLU A 198 0.58 2.15 26.35
CA GLU A 198 1.21 2.59 25.10
C GLU A 198 1.09 1.49 24.04
N LYS A 199 0.60 1.86 22.86
CA LYS A 199 0.46 0.94 21.73
C LYS A 199 1.84 0.71 21.12
N LEU A 200 2.24 -0.57 21.07
CA LEU A 200 3.49 -0.98 20.44
C LEU A 200 3.29 -1.10 18.92
N HIS A 201 4.22 -0.51 18.17
CA HIS A 201 4.27 -0.55 16.71
C HIS A 201 5.52 -1.32 16.26
N ALA A 202 5.53 -1.78 15.02
CA ALA A 202 6.65 -2.51 14.44
C ALA A 202 6.95 -2.04 13.01
N ALA A 203 8.21 -2.14 12.62
CA ALA A 203 8.70 -1.92 11.26
C ALA A 203 9.83 -2.91 10.94
N CYS A 204 9.96 -3.28 9.68
CA CYS A 204 11.03 -4.13 9.17
C CYS A 204 11.79 -3.39 8.08
N SER A 205 13.11 -3.58 8.04
CA SER A 205 13.95 -3.09 6.95
C SER A 205 13.69 -3.89 5.68
N ALA A 206 14.23 -3.43 4.56
CA ALA A 206 14.33 -4.23 3.35
C ALA A 206 15.19 -5.49 3.58
N LEU A 207 15.02 -6.49 2.72
CA LEU A 207 15.74 -7.75 2.82
C LEU A 207 17.09 -7.67 2.10
N HIS A 208 18.12 -8.25 2.72
CA HIS A 208 19.47 -8.36 2.17
C HIS A 208 20.00 -9.81 2.20
N PHE A 209 20.91 -10.14 1.28
CA PHE A 209 21.57 -11.44 1.23
C PHE A 209 22.56 -11.60 2.38
N GLU A 210 23.27 -10.53 2.71
CA GLU A 210 24.19 -10.46 3.84
C GLU A 210 23.50 -9.78 5.04
N PRO A 211 23.93 -10.06 6.27
CA PRO A 211 23.65 -9.21 7.43
C PRO A 211 23.75 -7.71 7.13
N VAL A 212 22.76 -6.94 7.57
CA VAL A 212 22.78 -5.49 7.43
C VAL A 212 23.90 -4.93 8.31
N GLY A 213 24.95 -4.41 7.67
CA GLY A 213 26.18 -3.96 8.35
C GLY A 213 26.17 -2.49 8.80
N ASP A 214 25.38 -1.66 8.12
CA ASP A 214 25.24 -0.23 8.40
C ASP A 214 23.87 0.08 9.02
N ASP A 215 23.75 1.24 9.66
CA ASP A 215 22.47 1.66 10.25
C ASP A 215 21.42 1.94 9.17
N VAL A 216 20.27 1.27 9.31
CA VAL A 216 19.09 1.44 8.46
C VAL A 216 18.59 2.89 8.53
N GLU A 217 18.39 3.49 7.35
CA GLU A 217 17.75 4.80 7.24
C GLU A 217 16.24 4.62 7.14
N TRP A 218 15.54 4.92 8.23
CA TRP A 218 14.09 4.83 8.30
C TRP A 218 13.42 6.12 7.84
N ARG A 219 12.19 6.02 7.36
CA ARG A 219 11.34 7.16 7.00
C ARG A 219 9.95 7.04 7.59
N ILE A 220 9.46 8.14 8.16
CA ILE A 220 8.06 8.27 8.57
C ILE A 220 7.18 8.42 7.32
N VAL A 221 6.06 7.72 7.26
CA VAL A 221 5.04 7.89 6.21
C VAL A 221 3.70 8.12 6.87
N PHE A 222 3.06 9.21 6.47
CA PHE A 222 1.75 9.62 6.96
C PHE A 222 0.68 9.13 6.00
N ASN A 223 -0.40 8.53 6.51
CA ASN A 223 -1.59 8.24 5.71
C ASN A 223 -2.59 9.38 5.90
N VAL A 224 -2.56 10.34 4.99
CA VAL A 224 -3.29 11.61 5.13
C VAL A 224 -4.55 11.61 4.26
N THR A 225 -5.68 11.96 4.87
CA THR A 225 -6.87 12.43 4.16
C THR A 225 -6.90 13.95 4.22
N GLN A 226 -6.71 14.62 3.09
CA GLN A 226 -6.71 16.07 2.96
C GLN A 226 -8.12 16.65 2.81
N PHE A 227 -9.04 15.86 2.25
CA PHE A 227 -10.41 16.28 1.98
C PHE A 227 -11.38 15.48 2.82
N ASP A 228 -12.30 16.20 3.46
CA ASP A 228 -13.43 15.59 4.15
C ASP A 228 -14.35 14.91 3.15
N LYS A 229 -15.10 13.92 3.66
CA LYS A 229 -16.15 13.26 2.90
C LYS A 229 -17.28 14.24 2.62
N GLU A 230 -17.52 14.51 1.34
CA GLU A 230 -18.58 15.41 0.90
C GLU A 230 -19.65 14.68 0.09
N THR A 231 -20.89 15.17 0.16
CA THR A 231 -22.04 14.61 -0.57
C THR A 231 -22.77 15.69 -1.34
N PHE A 232 -22.91 15.47 -2.64
CA PHE A 232 -23.48 16.43 -3.59
C PHE A 232 -24.78 15.90 -4.18
N PRO A 233 -25.85 16.70 -4.25
CA PRO A 233 -27.02 16.36 -5.06
C PRO A 233 -26.67 16.51 -6.54
N ILE A 234 -26.98 15.50 -7.34
CA ILE A 234 -26.76 15.49 -8.79
C ILE A 234 -28.06 15.29 -9.60
N ILE A 235 -29.16 14.93 -8.92
CA ILE A 235 -30.55 15.01 -9.39
C ILE A 235 -31.41 15.53 -8.23
#